data_AF-A0A1V5D661-F1
#
_entry.id   AF-A0A1V5D661-F1
#
_cell.length_a   1.000
_cell.length_b   1.000
_cell.length_c   1.000
_cell.angle_alpha   90.00
_cell.angle_beta   90.00
_cell.angle_gamma   90.00
#
_symmetry.space_group_name_H-M   'P 1'
#
loop_
_entity.id
_entity.type
_entity.pdbx_description
1 polymer ?
#
loop_
_entity_poly.entity_id
_entity_poly.type
_entity_poly.pdbx_seq_one_letter_code
_entity_poly.pdbx_strand_id
1 'polypeptide(L)'
;MVDIQERKNALSFSVQVLPRSHKCALVGIQEGSLRLKLTAPPVDGRANEECLEFLAEQLGLKKGQLDIIHGHKSRKKVVQIEGLTREQLEARLSLLMKAEFPNEQTAPEVARISKRR
;
A
#
# COMPACT_ATOMS: atom_id res chain seq x y z
N MET A 1 -6.97 -8.77 0.23
CA MET A 1 -7.65 -7.47 0.16
C MET A 1 -7.01 -6.51 1.16
N VAL A 2 -6.91 -5.22 0.83
CA VAL A 2 -6.46 -4.18 1.78
C VAL A 2 -7.62 -3.85 2.73
N ASP A 3 -7.31 -3.55 3.98
CA ASP A 3 -8.28 -2.94 4.88
C ASP A 3 -8.49 -1.46 4.49
N ILE A 4 -9.56 -1.19 3.74
CA ILE A 4 -9.93 0.15 3.27
C ILE A 4 -11.13 0.62 4.10
N GLN A 5 -10.92 1.68 4.87
CA GLN A 5 -11.96 2.32 5.68
C GLN A 5 -12.45 3.59 5.02
N GLU A 6 -13.75 3.69 4.75
CA GLU A 6 -14.36 4.88 4.20
C GLU A 6 -14.91 5.77 5.33
N ARG A 7 -14.54 7.05 5.30
CA ARG A 7 -14.91 8.08 6.29
C ARG A 7 -15.43 9.30 5.55
N LYS A 8 -16.75 9.51 5.53
CA LYS A 8 -17.48 10.65 4.92
C LYS A 8 -17.12 10.95 3.45
N ASN A 9 -15.92 11.48 3.20
CA ASN A 9 -15.39 11.86 1.87
C ASN A 9 -13.95 11.37 1.62
N ALA A 10 -13.40 10.56 2.52
CA ALA A 10 -12.03 10.09 2.46
C ALA A 10 -11.93 8.58 2.69
N LEU A 11 -10.95 7.95 2.07
CA LEU A 11 -10.61 6.54 2.23
C LEU A 11 -9.31 6.42 2.99
N SER A 12 -9.27 5.60 4.03
CA SER A 12 -8.08 5.33 4.83
C SER A 12 -7.64 3.89 4.64
N PHE A 13 -6.35 3.65 4.44
CA PHE A 13 -5.81 2.30 4.33
C PHE A 13 -4.44 2.19 5.00
N SER A 14 -4.12 0.98 5.44
CA SER A 14 -2.84 0.71 6.09
C SER A 14 -1.75 0.46 5.07
N VAL A 15 -0.63 1.17 5.18
CA VAL A 15 0.58 1.04 4.38
C VAL A 15 1.73 0.66 5.28
N GLN A 16 2.41 -0.43 4.96
CA GLN A 16 3.64 -0.84 5.60
C GLN A 16 4.84 -0.42 4.77
N VAL A 17 5.61 0.54 5.29
CA VAL A 17 6.85 1.00 4.70
C VAL A 17 8.00 0.10 5.13
N LEU A 18 8.74 -0.40 4.15
CA LEU A 18 9.93 -1.21 4.30
C LEU A 18 11.16 -0.36 3.95
N PRO A 19 11.85 0.22 4.95
CA PRO A 19 13.06 1.02 4.72
C PRO A 19 14.24 0.13 4.29
N ARG A 20 15.33 0.76 3.82
CA ARG A 20 16.56 0.11 3.30
C ARG A 20 16.35 -0.70 2.01
N SER A 21 15.52 -0.21 1.10
CA SER A 21 15.43 -0.81 -0.24
C SER A 21 16.29 -0.07 -1.24
N HIS A 22 16.95 -0.81 -2.14
CA HIS A 22 17.74 -0.21 -3.22
C HIS A 22 16.91 0.62 -4.21
N LYS A 23 15.58 0.42 -4.23
CA LYS A 23 14.63 1.07 -5.15
C LYS A 23 13.28 1.26 -4.46
N CYS A 24 12.57 2.33 -4.82
CA CYS A 24 11.16 2.54 -4.44
C CYS A 24 10.27 1.65 -5.32
N ALA A 25 9.50 0.75 -4.71
CA ALA A 25 8.65 -0.21 -5.43
C ALA A 25 7.49 -0.71 -4.57
N LEU A 26 6.35 -0.99 -5.22
CA LEU A 26 5.19 -1.57 -4.57
C LEU A 26 5.38 -3.09 -4.50
N VAL A 27 5.39 -3.66 -3.31
CA VAL A 27 5.64 -5.10 -3.13
C VAL A 27 4.35 -5.91 -3.28
N GLY A 28 3.22 -5.30 -2.95
CA GLY A 28 1.90 -5.95 -2.90
C GLY A 28 1.22 -5.76 -1.55
N ILE A 29 0.19 -6.56 -1.26
CA ILE A 29 -0.58 -6.49 -0.01
C ILE A 29 -0.26 -7.72 0.83
N GLN A 30 0.06 -7.51 2.11
CA GLN A 30 0.16 -8.60 3.09
C GLN A 30 -0.59 -8.24 4.37
N GLU A 31 -1.37 -9.19 4.91
CA GLU A 31 -2.10 -9.02 6.18
C GLU A 31 -2.99 -7.75 6.20
N GLY A 32 -3.65 -7.45 5.07
CA GLY A 32 -4.52 -6.27 4.95
C GLY A 32 -3.79 -4.93 4.84
N SER A 33 -2.45 -4.92 4.78
CA SER A 33 -1.63 -3.71 4.65
C SER A 33 -0.86 -3.69 3.32
N LEU A 34 -0.85 -2.53 2.65
CA LEU A 34 -0.10 -2.31 1.41
C LEU A 34 1.40 -2.18 1.72
N ARG A 35 2.24 -3.05 1.17
CA ARG A 35 3.69 -3.01 1.39
C ARG A 35 4.37 -2.16 0.34
N LEU A 36 5.07 -1.14 0.82
CA LEU A 36 5.86 -0.25 0.01
C LEU A 36 7.32 -0.31 0.43
N LYS A 37 8.22 -0.54 -0.53
CA LYS A 37 9.66 -0.41 -0.31
C LYS A 37 10.06 1.01 -0.64
N LEU A 38 10.80 1.65 0.27
CA LEU A 38 11.36 2.97 0.06
C LEU A 38 12.87 2.93 0.26
N THR A 39 13.57 3.71 -0.55
CA THR A 39 15.01 3.93 -0.41
C THR A 39 15.34 4.92 0.70
N ALA A 40 14.40 5.83 0.99
CA ALA A 40 14.55 6.81 2.05
C ALA A 40 14.80 6.16 3.43
N PRO A 41 15.71 6.74 4.23
CA PRO A 41 15.89 6.34 5.63
C PRO A 41 14.60 6.60 6.43
N PRO A 42 14.34 5.82 7.50
CA PRO A 42 13.14 5.94 8.34
C PRO A 42 13.21 7.15 9.29
N VAL A 43 13.63 8.31 8.78
CA VAL A 43 13.48 9.60 9.46
C VAL A 43 12.16 10.19 8.98
N ASP A 44 11.24 10.46 9.92
CA ASP A 44 9.83 10.81 9.73
C ASP A 44 9.50 11.90 8.68
N GLY A 45 10.47 12.64 8.13
CA GLY A 45 10.25 13.57 7.01
C GLY A 45 10.39 12.88 5.63
N ARG A 46 11.60 12.40 5.32
CA ARG A 46 11.93 11.93 3.96
C ARG A 46 11.17 10.68 3.55
N ALA A 47 10.93 9.75 4.48
CA ALA A 47 10.16 8.55 4.19
C ALA A 47 8.66 8.83 4.03
N ASN A 48 8.15 9.96 4.54
CA ASN A 48 6.76 10.35 4.36
C ASN A 48 6.57 11.00 2.98
N GLU A 49 7.43 11.96 2.65
CA GLU A 49 7.41 12.65 1.37
C GLU A 49 7.56 11.68 0.20
N GLU A 50 8.53 10.78 0.25
CA GLU A 50 8.73 9.74 -0.77
C GLU A 50 7.57 8.76 -0.85
N CYS A 51 6.96 8.41 0.28
CA CYS A 51 5.79 7.53 0.29
C CYS A 51 4.60 8.20 -0.39
N LEU A 52 4.36 9.48 -0.07
CA LEU A 52 3.27 10.26 -0.64
C LEU A 52 3.49 10.52 -2.13
N GLU A 53 4.71 10.85 -2.54
CA GLU A 53 5.08 11.06 -3.94
C GLU A 53 4.92 9.77 -4.74
N PHE A 54 5.47 8.66 -4.26
CA PHE A 54 5.35 7.38 -4.94
C PHE A 54 3.89 6.92 -5.05
N LEU A 55 3.10 7.04 -3.99
CA LEU A 55 1.67 6.69 -4.03
C LEU A 55 0.89 7.63 -4.96
N ALA A 56 1.22 8.91 -4.97
CA ALA A 56 0.62 9.89 -5.88
C ALA A 56 0.89 9.53 -7.34
N GLU A 57 2.13 9.19 -7.70
CA GLU A 57 2.47 8.78 -9.06
C GLU A 57 1.77 7.48 -9.46
N GLN A 58 1.83 6.45 -8.62
CA GLN A 58 1.24 5.14 -8.94
C GLN A 58 -0.29 5.19 -9.04
N LEU A 59 -0.96 5.97 -8.17
CA LEU A 59 -2.41 6.13 -8.21
C LEU A 59 -2.86 7.21 -9.20
N GLY A 60 -1.94 8.04 -9.70
CA GLY A 60 -2.25 9.21 -10.53
C GLY A 60 -2.98 10.32 -9.74
N LEU A 61 -2.67 10.46 -8.45
CA LEU A 61 -3.23 11.44 -7.54
C LEU A 61 -2.28 12.61 -7.32
N LYS A 62 -2.79 13.68 -6.72
CA LYS A 62 -1.97 14.82 -6.26
C LYS A 62 -1.53 14.56 -4.83
N LYS A 63 -0.34 15.04 -4.45
CA LYS A 63 0.17 14.97 -3.07
C LYS A 63 -0.83 15.51 -2.04
N GLY A 64 -1.58 16.56 -2.38
CA GLY A 64 -2.61 17.14 -1.50
C GLY A 64 -3.89 16.32 -1.34
N GLN A 65 -4.06 15.23 -2.09
CA GLN A 65 -5.16 14.27 -1.90
C GLN A 65 -4.76 13.10 -1.01
N LEU A 66 -3.48 12.99 -0.64
CA LEU A 66 -2.92 11.91 0.16
C LEU A 66 -2.39 12.51 1.46
N ASP A 67 -2.83 11.99 2.60
CA ASP A 67 -2.36 12.45 3.90
C ASP A 67 -2.07 11.28 4.84
N ILE A 68 -1.08 11.41 5.73
CA ILE A 68 -0.75 10.38 6.70
C ILE A 68 -1.42 10.74 8.02
N ILE A 69 -2.56 10.11 8.29
CA ILE A 69 -3.34 10.39 9.50
C ILE A 69 -2.80 9.66 10.73
N HIS A 70 -2.10 8.54 10.57
CA HIS A 70 -1.57 7.74 11.67
C HIS A 70 -0.24 7.07 11.30
N GLY A 71 0.59 6.81 12.31
CA GLY A 71 1.79 6.00 12.15
C GLY A 71 3.02 6.75 11.62
N HIS A 72 3.10 8.08 11.77
CA HIS A 72 4.28 8.88 11.41
C HIS A 72 5.59 8.23 11.86
N LYS A 73 5.67 7.86 13.16
CA LYS A 73 6.85 7.22 13.77
C LYS A 73 6.92 5.69 13.60
N SER A 74 6.01 5.08 12.87
CA SER A 74 5.90 3.62 12.74
C SER A 74 6.11 3.16 11.30
N ARG A 75 6.64 1.94 11.16
CA ARG A 75 6.72 1.25 9.87
C ARG A 75 5.34 0.95 9.26
N LYS A 76 4.29 0.90 10.08
CA LYS A 76 2.90 0.84 9.64
C LYS A 76 2.31 2.24 9.75
N LYS A 77 1.85 2.76 8.61
CA LYS A 77 1.27 4.09 8.42
C LYS A 77 -0.16 3.91 7.94
N VAL A 78 -1.05 4.82 8.32
CA VAL A 78 -2.39 4.88 7.74
C VAL A 78 -2.44 6.09 6.85
N VAL A 79 -2.63 5.84 5.56
CA VAL A 79 -2.74 6.88 4.55
C VAL A 79 -4.21 7.08 4.25
N GLN A 80 -4.63 8.35 4.32
CA GLN A 80 -5.93 8.82 3.91
C GLN A 80 -5.83 9.37 2.48
N ILE A 81 -6.84 9.07 1.68
CA ILE A 81 -7.05 9.56 0.33
C ILE A 81 -8.36 10.32 0.29
N GLU A 82 -8.35 11.52 -0.28
CA GLU A 82 -9.55 12.30 -0.53
C GLU A 82 -9.85 12.34 -2.03
N GLY A 83 -11.13 12.32 -2.42
CA GLY A 83 -11.55 12.45 -3.82
C GLY A 83 -11.53 11.15 -4.65
N LEU A 84 -11.39 9.99 -4.01
CA LEU A 84 -11.56 8.67 -4.65
C LEU A 84 -12.63 7.84 -3.94
N THR A 85 -13.31 6.99 -4.70
CA THR A 85 -14.18 5.94 -4.14
C THR A 85 -13.44 4.62 -3.97
N ARG A 86 -13.94 3.75 -3.07
CA ARG A 86 -13.35 2.43 -2.81
C ARG A 86 -13.13 1.66 -4.11
N GLU A 87 -14.13 1.63 -4.98
CA GLU A 87 -14.09 0.92 -6.26
C GLU A 87 -12.97 1.43 -7.17
N GLN A 88 -12.78 2.75 -7.25
CA GLN A 88 -11.70 3.34 -8.04
C GLN A 88 -10.33 3.00 -7.47
N LEU A 89 -10.18 3.04 -6.14
CA LEU A 89 -8.92 2.67 -5.48
C LEU A 89 -8.59 1.19 -5.71
N GLU A 90 -9.57 0.30 -5.55
CA GLU A 90 -9.40 -1.13 -5.83
C GLU A 90 -9.06 -1.39 -7.30
N ALA A 91 -9.72 -0.70 -8.24
CA ALA A 91 -9.42 -0.81 -9.66
C ALA A 91 -7.97 -0.37 -9.98
N ARG A 92 -7.51 0.75 -9.41
CA ARG A 92 -6.13 1.24 -9.58
C ARG A 92 -5.11 0.29 -8.97
N LEU A 93 -5.35 -0.20 -7.75
CA LEU A 93 -4.49 -1.18 -7.10
C LEU A 93 -4.42 -2.50 -7.89
N SER A 94 -5.55 -2.96 -8.41
CA SER A 94 -5.63 -4.14 -9.27
C SER A 94 -4.81 -3.98 -10.55
N LEU A 95 -4.90 -2.81 -11.20
CA LEU A 95 -4.08 -2.49 -12.38
C LEU A 95 -2.59 -2.47 -12.08
N LEU A 96 -2.18 -1.87 -10.97
CA LEU A 96 -0.77 -1.82 -10.53
C LEU A 96 -0.21 -3.23 -10.26
N MET A 97 -0.99 -4.09 -9.58
CA MET A 97 -0.58 -5.48 -9.33
C MET A 97 -0.41 -6.27 -10.62
N LYS A 98 -1.27 -6.03 -11.60
CA LYS A 98 -1.22 -6.69 -12.90
C LYS A 98 -0.03 -6.22 -13.75
N ALA A 99 0.46 -5.00 -13.51
CA ALA A 99 1.60 -4.41 -14.21
C ALA A 99 2.96 -4.85 -13.65
N GLU A 100 3.11 -4.97 -12.32
CA GLU A 100 4.38 -5.38 -11.70
C GLU A 100 4.57 -6.91 -11.65
N PHE A 101 3.49 -7.69 -11.78
CA PHE A 101 3.55 -9.15 -11.82
C PHE A 101 2.75 -9.73 -13.01
N PRO A 102 3.30 -9.71 -14.23
CA PRO A 102 2.78 -10.54 -15.30
C PRO A 102 3.13 -12.00 -14.99
N ASN A 103 2.17 -12.70 -14.38
CA ASN A 103 2.10 -14.16 -14.24
C ASN A 103 2.91 -14.79 -13.09
N GLU A 104 2.23 -15.18 -12.01
CA GLU A 104 1.93 -16.58 -11.72
C GLU A 104 1.01 -16.67 -10.50
N GLN A 105 0.13 -17.68 -10.48
CA GLN A 105 -0.78 -18.11 -9.40
C GLN A 105 -2.20 -17.54 -9.42
N THR A 106 -2.96 -17.93 -10.45
CA THR A 106 -4.16 -18.75 -10.17
C THR A 106 -3.75 -19.98 -9.37
N ALA A 107 -4.16 -20.10 -8.12
CA ALA A 107 -4.56 -21.37 -7.51
C ALA A 107 -5.25 -21.13 -6.15
N PRO A 108 -6.18 -21.99 -5.75
CA PRO A 108 -7.31 -21.68 -4.88
C PRO A 108 -7.06 -22.09 -3.42
N GLU A 109 -8.06 -21.82 -2.60
CA GLU A 109 -8.48 -22.59 -1.42
C GLU A 109 -7.94 -24.05 -1.35
N VAL A 110 -7.59 -24.47 -0.13
CA VAL A 110 -7.25 -25.83 0.38
C VAL A 110 -5.81 -26.39 0.26
N ALA A 111 -5.06 -26.27 1.36
CA ALA A 111 -4.25 -27.35 1.95
C ALA A 111 -4.04 -27.02 3.43
N ARG A 112 -4.99 -27.37 4.31
CA ARG A 112 -4.94 -28.58 5.14
C ARG A 112 -3.52 -28.95 5.60
N ILE A 113 -3.35 -28.86 6.91
CA ILE A 113 -2.56 -29.77 7.77
C ILE A 113 -1.04 -29.53 7.78
N SER A 114 -0.64 -28.81 8.83
CA SER A 114 0.67 -28.86 9.44
C SER A 114 0.96 -30.28 9.97
N LYS A 115 2.16 -30.80 9.64
CA LYS A 115 2.94 -31.87 10.31
C LYS A 115 2.37 -33.29 10.21
N ARG A 116 3.03 -34.24 9.52
CA ARG A 116 4.19 -35.05 9.96
C ARG A 116 3.99 -35.74 11.33
N ARG A 117 3.92 -37.08 11.23
CA ARG A 117 4.04 -38.15 12.25
C ARG A 117 2.81 -38.47 13.07
#